data_AF-A0A844C7F3-F1
#
_entry.id   AF-A0A844C7F3-F1
#
_cell.length_a   1.000
_cell.length_b   1.000
_cell.length_c   1.000
_cell.angle_alpha   90.00
_cell.angle_beta   90.00
_cell.angle_gamma   90.00
#
_symmetry.space_group_name_H-M   'P 1'
#
loop_
_entity.id
_entity.type
_entity.pdbx_description
1 polymer ?
#
loop_
_entity_poly.entity_id
_entity_poly.type
_entity_poly.pdbx_seq_one_letter_code
_entity_poly.pdbx_strand_id
1 'polypeptide(L)' 'MAFDSWYDFIDMGGYGFYVWLAYGVTLLALTILVMHGLRTRKQLQQQAVQQQQRQQRLARRKQQERGTA' A
#
# COMPACT_ATOMS: atom_id res chain seq x y z
N MET A 1 3.20 -45.02 0.44
CA MET A 1 3.21 -44.13 -0.75
C MET A 1 4.07 -42.92 -0.36
N ALA A 2 4.53 -42.03 -1.25
CA ALA A 2 5.54 -41.02 -0.86
C ALA A 2 5.05 -40.04 0.23
N PHE A 3 3.74 -39.95 0.45
CA PHE A 3 3.09 -39.22 1.55
C PHE A 3 1.81 -39.99 1.89
N ASP A 4 1.62 -40.40 3.14
CA ASP A 4 0.47 -41.21 3.56
C ASP A 4 -0.67 -40.33 4.16
N SER A 5 -0.43 -39.02 4.35
CA SER A 5 -1.46 -38.10 4.85
C SER A 5 -1.23 -36.64 4.44
N TRP A 6 -2.29 -35.83 4.49
CA TRP A 6 -2.22 -34.36 4.34
C TRP A 6 -1.30 -33.71 5.40
N TYR A 7 -1.19 -34.35 6.57
CA TYR A 7 -0.31 -33.92 7.64
C TYR A 7 1.18 -34.12 7.29
N ASP A 8 1.56 -35.27 6.69
CA ASP A 8 2.94 -35.50 6.20
C ASP A 8 3.35 -34.55 5.07
N PHE A 9 2.37 -33.98 4.35
CA PHE A 9 2.66 -32.98 3.32
C PHE A 9 2.99 -31.61 3.93
N ILE A 10 2.38 -31.28 5.08
CA ILE A 10 2.70 -30.07 5.86
C ILE A 10 3.91 -30.30 6.76
N ASP A 11 4.12 -31.54 7.18
CA ASP A 11 5.19 -31.96 8.06
C ASP A 11 6.09 -32.97 7.33
N MET A 12 6.61 -32.56 6.16
CA MET A 12 7.53 -33.34 5.30
C MET A 12 8.78 -33.77 6.09
N GLY A 13 8.66 -34.79 6.93
CA GLY A 13 9.71 -35.25 7.84
C GLY A 13 10.33 -34.16 8.72
N GLY A 14 9.56 -33.13 9.11
CA GLY A 14 10.04 -31.99 9.91
C GLY A 14 10.49 -30.74 9.12
N TYR A 15 10.49 -30.75 7.78
CA TYR A 15 10.93 -29.61 6.97
C TYR A 15 9.82 -28.62 6.59
N GLY A 16 8.55 -29.02 6.65
CA GLY A 16 7.47 -28.17 6.15
C GLY A 16 7.23 -26.91 6.99
N PHE A 17 7.65 -26.88 8.25
CA PHE A 17 7.67 -25.67 9.07
C PHE A 17 8.53 -24.54 8.45
N TYR A 18 9.72 -24.88 7.92
CA TYR A 18 10.60 -23.91 7.28
C TYR A 18 10.01 -23.37 5.97
N VAL A 19 9.34 -24.24 5.22
CA VAL A 19 8.68 -23.87 3.96
C VAL A 19 7.54 -22.89 4.24
N TRP A 20 6.68 -23.19 5.21
CA TRP A 20 5.60 -22.30 5.62
C TRP A 20 6.10 -20.97 6.17
N LEU A 21 7.19 -20.96 6.95
CA LEU A 21 7.82 -19.70 7.38
C LEU A 21 8.34 -18.89 6.19
N ALA A 22 9.02 -19.51 5.21
CA ALA A 22 9.51 -18.81 4.03
C ALA A 22 8.37 -18.20 3.20
N TYR A 23 7.27 -18.95 3.01
CA TYR A 23 6.06 -18.44 2.36
C TYR A 23 5.42 -17.30 3.18
N GLY A 24 5.32 -17.46 4.50
CA GLY A 24 4.77 -16.45 5.40
C GLY A 24 5.57 -15.14 5.37
N VAL A 25 6.90 -15.23 5.46
CA VAL A 25 7.82 -14.08 5.38
C VAL A 25 7.70 -13.39 4.02
N THR A 26 7.65 -14.16 2.93
CA THR A 26 7.49 -13.61 1.58
C THR A 26 6.15 -12.90 1.42
N LEU A 27 5.06 -13.52 1.87
CA LEU A 27 3.73 -12.94 1.82
C LEU A 27 3.63 -11.68 2.67
N LEU A 28 4.26 -11.67 3.85
CA LEU A 28 4.37 -10.52 4.72
C LEU A 28 5.15 -9.38 4.06
N ALA A 29 6.29 -9.67 3.43
CA ALA A 29 7.08 -8.68 2.70
C ALA A 29 6.29 -8.06 1.54
N LEU A 30 5.58 -8.87 0.74
CA LEU A 30 4.69 -8.39 -0.32
C LEU A 30 3.57 -7.52 0.24
N THR A 31 2.94 -7.94 1.33
CA THR A 31 1.86 -7.19 1.98
C THR A 31 2.35 -5.82 2.45
N ILE A 32 3.53 -5.75 3.07
CA ILE A 32 4.17 -4.49 3.48
C ILE A 32 4.44 -3.61 2.26
N LEU A 33 5.00 -4.16 1.19
CA LEU A 33 5.32 -3.42 -0.02
C LEU A 33 4.07 -2.82 -0.68
N VAL A 34 2.99 -3.61 -0.77
CA VAL A 34 1.71 -3.15 -1.31
C VAL A 34 1.10 -2.07 -0.43
N MET A 35 1.07 -2.27 0.90
CA MET A 35 0.59 -1.25 1.84
C MET A 35 1.40 0.05 1.73
N HIS A 36 2.73 -0.05 1.60
CA HIS A 36 3.60 1.08 1.43
C HIS A 36 3.29 1.83 0.13
N GLY A 37 3.19 1.12 -1.00
CA GLY A 37 2.84 1.71 -2.29
C GLY A 37 1.47 2.40 -2.30
N LEU A 38 0.46 1.79 -1.65
CA LEU A 38 -0.87 2.39 -1.52
C LEU A 38 -0.84 3.67 -0.65
N ARG A 39 -0.07 3.67 0.43
CA ARG A 39 0.12 4.85 1.30
C ARG A 39 0.84 5.98 0.56
N THR A 40 1.91 5.66 -0.19
CA THR A 40 2.64 6.65 -1.00
C THR A 40 1.72 7.28 -2.07
N ARG A 41 0.90 6.48 -2.75
CA ARG A 41 -0.07 7.00 -3.74
C ARG A 41 -1.10 7.95 -3.10
N LYS A 42 -1.63 7.60 -1.92
CA LYS A 42 -2.54 8.48 -1.18
C LYS A 42 -1.84 9.78 -0.74
N GLN A 43 -0.59 9.72 -0.30
CA GLN A 43 0.17 10.90 0.11
C GLN A 43 0.38 11.88 -1.05
N LEU A 44 0.73 11.38 -2.26
CA LEU A 44 0.85 12.25 -3.43
C LEU A 44 -0.47 12.92 -3.81
N GLN A 45 -1.58 12.17 -3.77
CA GLN A 45 -2.90 12.74 -4.07
C GLN A 45 -3.32 13.81 -3.05
N GLN A 46 -3.06 13.58 -1.76
CA GLN A 46 -3.36 14.56 -0.72
C GLN A 46 -2.54 15.85 -0.85
N GLN A 47 -1.26 15.74 -1.22
CA GLN A 47 -0.41 16.91 -1.47
C GLN A 47 -0.88 17.71 -2.71
N ALA A 48 -1.27 17.03 -3.78
CA ALA A 48 -1.82 17.69 -4.98
C ALA A 48 -3.11 18.46 -4.67
N VAL A 49 -4.04 17.85 -3.91
CA VAL A 49 -5.30 18.50 -3.52
C VAL A 49 -5.08 19.73 -2.64
N GLN A 50 -4.15 19.66 -1.68
CA GLN A 50 -3.82 20.82 -0.84
C GLN A 50 -3.23 21.99 -1.64
N GLN A 51 -2.34 21.72 -2.60
CA GLN A 51 -1.79 22.77 -3.45
C GLN A 51 -2.87 23.39 -4.35
N GLN A 52 -3.76 22.56 -4.90
CA GLN A 52 -4.84 23.03 -5.76
C GLN A 52 -5.82 23.93 -5.00
N GLN A 53 -6.18 23.59 -3.75
CA GLN A 53 -7.02 24.45 -2.90
C GLN A 53 -6.37 25.80 -2.59
N ARG A 54 -5.05 25.84 -2.38
CA ARG A 54 -4.32 27.10 -2.14
C ARG A 54 -4.36 28.01 -3.37
N GLN A 55 -4.14 27.45 -4.57
CA GLN A 55 -4.20 28.22 -5.81
C GLN A 55 -5.61 28.75 -6.10
N GLN A 56 -6.65 27.95 -5.86
CA GLN A 56 -8.03 28.38 -6.04
C GLN A 56 -8.42 29.55 -5.11
N ARG A 57 -7.93 29.56 -3.86
CA ARG A 57 -8.16 30.68 -2.93
C ARG A 57 -7.53 31.99 -3.41
N LEU A 58 -6.32 31.92 -3.97
CA LEU A 58 -5.63 33.09 -4.53
C LEU A 58 -6.31 33.58 -5.82
N ALA A 59 -6.77 32.67 -6.68
CA ALA A 59 -7.50 33.01 -7.90
C ALA A 59 -8.83 33.74 -7.59
N ARG A 60 -9.58 33.29 -6.58
CA ARG A 60 -10.81 33.95 -6.14
C ARG A 60 -10.58 35.36 -5.60
N ARG A 61 -9.49 35.59 -4.87
CA ARG A 61 -9.13 36.94 -4.39
C ARG A 61 -8.81 37.88 -5.55
N LYS A 62 -8.04 37.43 -6.54
CA LYS A 62 -7.74 38.23 -7.74
C LYS A 62 -8.98 38.56 -8.59
N GLN A 63 -9.98 37.67 -8.63
CA GLN A 63 -11.25 37.94 -9.31
C GLN A 63 -12.11 38.96 -8.55
N GLN A 64 -12.14 38.90 -7.21
CA GLN A 64 -12.84 39.90 -6.41
C GLN A 64 -12.21 41.29 -6.55
N GLU A 65 -10.89 41.40 -6.54
CA GLU A 65 -10.19 42.69 -6.72
C GLU A 65 -10.41 43.29 -8.12
N ARG A 66 -10.54 42.47 -9.17
CA ARG A 66 -10.82 42.93 -10.55
C ARG A 66 -12.29 43.28 -10.83
N GLY A 67 -13.23 42.80 -10.01
CA GLY A 67 -14.66 43.11 -10.16
C GLY A 67 -15.11 44.37 -9.41
N THR A 68 -14.23 44.95 -8.60
CA THR A 68 -14.47 46.17 -7.79
C THR A 68 -13.79 47.43 -8.35
N ALA A 69 -13.27 47.39 -9.58
CA ALA A 69 -12.73 48.55 -10.32
C ALA A 69 -13.60 48.82 -11.55
#